data_AF-A0A936Q9I7-F1
#
_entry.id   AF-A0A936Q9I7-F1
#
_cell.length_a   1.000
_cell.length_b   1.000
_cell.length_c   1.000
_cell.angle_alpha   90.00
_cell.angle_beta   90.00
_cell.angle_gamma   90.00
#
_symmetry.space_group_name_H-M   'P 1'
#
loop_
_entity.id
_entity.type
_entity.pdbx_description
1 polymer ?
#
loop_
_entity_poly.entity_id
_entity_poly.type
_entity_poly.pdbx_seq_one_letter_code
_entity_poly.pdbx_strand_id
1 'polypeptide(L)'
;MARKGQKKSWPFLDPTDPEGMPVLRLLWLDALRTRGYSDPYVQNCESALGAFILWAQERGITKAREVTRPILESYQRWLFHYRRETEEGDEPLSLRTQAERLSALKGFFKWLARSGYLLANPASEMELPRILHEGRPRSSPWPRWNASSRSPISRCRWG
;
A
#
# COMPACT_ATOMS: atom_id res chain seq x y z
N MET A 1 -14.44 -6.03 -48.09
CA MET A 1 -15.07 -5.89 -46.76
C MET A 1 -13.99 -6.11 -45.70
N ALA A 2 -13.47 -5.03 -45.10
CA ALA A 2 -12.39 -5.12 -44.10
C ALA A 2 -12.97 -5.49 -42.73
N ARG A 3 -12.42 -6.53 -42.09
CA ARG A 3 -12.78 -6.96 -40.73
C ARG A 3 -12.63 -5.77 -39.78
N LYS A 4 -13.76 -5.28 -39.27
CA LYS A 4 -13.83 -4.23 -38.24
C LYS A 4 -12.99 -4.70 -37.06
N GLY A 5 -11.86 -4.03 -36.81
CA GLY A 5 -10.96 -4.35 -35.71
C GLY A 5 -11.76 -4.49 -34.43
N GLN A 6 -11.64 -5.63 -33.76
CA GLN A 6 -12.21 -5.83 -32.44
C GLN A 6 -11.67 -4.70 -31.56
N LYS A 7 -12.54 -3.75 -31.20
CA LYS A 7 -12.20 -2.78 -30.17
C LYS A 7 -11.90 -3.62 -28.93
N LYS A 8 -10.66 -3.57 -28.44
CA LYS A 8 -10.28 -4.16 -27.16
C LYS A 8 -11.19 -3.49 -26.12
N SER A 9 -12.29 -4.14 -25.75
CA SER A 9 -13.14 -3.65 -24.67
C SER A 9 -12.26 -3.69 -23.44
N TRP A 10 -12.07 -2.53 -22.81
CA TRP A 10 -11.22 -2.43 -21.63
C TRP A 10 -12.08 -2.81 -20.42
N PRO A 11 -12.03 -4.06 -19.92
CA PRO A 11 -13.05 -4.57 -19.00
C PRO A 11 -12.97 -3.92 -17.60
N PHE A 12 -11.89 -3.19 -17.30
CA PHE A 12 -11.74 -2.42 -16.05
C PHE A 12 -12.71 -1.23 -15.93
N LEU A 13 -13.27 -0.76 -17.05
CA LEU A 13 -14.31 0.27 -17.09
C LEU A 13 -15.71 -0.33 -17.24
N ASP A 14 -15.84 -1.64 -17.07
CA ASP A 14 -17.15 -2.26 -17.00
C ASP A 14 -17.56 -2.42 -15.53
N PRO A 15 -18.18 -1.39 -14.92
CA PRO A 15 -18.67 -1.46 -13.54
C PRO A 15 -19.81 -2.47 -13.36
N THR A 16 -20.24 -3.16 -14.42
CA THR A 16 -21.34 -4.12 -14.36
C THR A 16 -20.94 -5.51 -13.87
N ASP A 17 -19.64 -5.85 -13.76
CA ASP A 17 -19.21 -7.09 -13.10
C ASP A 17 -19.03 -6.85 -11.59
N PRO A 18 -19.97 -7.29 -10.73
CA PRO A 18 -19.88 -7.12 -9.28
C PRO A 18 -18.69 -7.85 -8.65
N GLU A 19 -18.13 -8.86 -9.33
CA GLU A 19 -16.92 -9.57 -8.90
C GLU A 19 -15.63 -9.04 -9.56
N GLY A 20 -15.73 -7.97 -10.36
CA GLY A 20 -14.59 -7.34 -11.01
C GLY A 20 -13.63 -6.67 -10.02
N MET A 21 -12.33 -6.68 -10.34
CA MET A 21 -11.31 -5.99 -9.54
C MET A 21 -11.65 -4.53 -9.19
N PRO A 22 -12.19 -3.69 -10.10
CA PRO A 22 -12.50 -2.30 -9.80
C PRO A 22 -13.58 -2.14 -8.71
N VAL A 23 -14.64 -2.94 -8.78
CA VAL A 23 -15.73 -2.92 -7.78
C VAL A 23 -15.21 -3.41 -6.43
N LEU A 24 -14.49 -4.53 -6.42
CA LEU A 24 -13.89 -5.07 -5.20
C LEU A 24 -12.88 -4.10 -4.56
N ARG A 25 -12.12 -3.36 -5.37
CA ARG A 25 -11.24 -2.28 -4.90
C ARG A 25 -12.02 -1.21 -4.15
N LEU A 26 -13.10 -0.71 -4.71
CA LEU A 26 -13.92 0.33 -4.06
C LEU A 26 -14.51 -0.17 -2.74
N LEU A 27 -15.04 -1.39 -2.71
CA LEU A 27 -15.56 -2.01 -1.49
C LEU A 27 -14.50 -2.16 -0.41
N TRP A 28 -13.27 -2.54 -0.79
CA TRP A 28 -12.18 -2.64 0.16
C TRP A 28 -11.75 -1.29 0.71
N LEU A 29 -11.66 -0.25 -0.12
CA LEU A 29 -11.33 1.10 0.32
C LEU A 29 -12.38 1.67 1.28
N ASP A 30 -13.67 1.41 1.02
CA ASP A 30 -14.76 1.75 1.93
C ASP A 30 -14.65 1.00 3.28
N ALA A 31 -14.31 -0.29 3.23
CA ALA A 31 -14.06 -1.09 4.41
C ALA A 31 -12.84 -0.58 5.22
N LEU A 32 -11.82 -0.02 4.58
CA LEU A 32 -10.71 0.63 5.28
C LEU A 32 -11.17 1.91 5.97
N ARG A 33 -11.93 2.77 5.29
CA ARG A 33 -12.48 4.00 5.88
C ARG A 33 -13.36 3.70 7.10
N THR A 34 -14.25 2.72 6.96
CA THR A 34 -15.15 2.28 8.05
C THR A 34 -14.40 1.76 9.29
N ARG A 35 -13.19 1.20 9.10
CA ARG A 35 -12.34 0.72 10.20
C ARG A 35 -11.49 1.83 10.85
N GLY A 36 -11.60 3.07 10.39
CA GLY A 36 -10.88 4.21 10.95
C GLY A 36 -9.43 4.33 10.48
N TYR A 37 -9.07 3.76 9.33
CA TYR A 37 -7.76 4.05 8.72
C TYR A 37 -7.70 5.51 8.23
N SER A 38 -6.52 6.12 8.29
CA SER A 38 -6.35 7.52 7.87
C SER A 38 -6.50 7.71 6.35
N ASP A 39 -7.01 8.86 5.92
CA ASP A 39 -7.20 9.16 4.49
C ASP A 39 -5.91 9.02 3.67
N PRO A 40 -4.73 9.49 4.13
CA PRO A 40 -3.48 9.28 3.41
C PRO A 40 -3.15 7.79 3.21
N TYR A 41 -3.45 6.94 4.19
CA TYR A 41 -3.24 5.50 4.06
C TYR A 41 -4.20 4.89 3.03
N VAL A 42 -5.47 5.28 3.05
CA VAL A 42 -6.46 4.83 2.06
C VAL A 42 -6.07 5.27 0.66
N GLN A 43 -5.62 6.52 0.48
CA GLN A 43 -5.14 7.03 -0.81
C GLN A 43 -3.91 6.27 -1.33
N ASN A 44 -2.98 5.94 -0.43
CA ASN A 44 -1.81 5.12 -0.79
C ASN A 44 -2.23 3.72 -1.24
N CYS A 45 -3.17 3.09 -0.53
CA CYS A 45 -3.73 1.79 -0.91
C CYS A 45 -4.47 1.86 -2.25
N GLU A 46 -5.24 2.93 -2.47
CA GLU A 46 -5.99 3.18 -3.69
C GLU A 46 -5.06 3.27 -4.91
N SER A 47 -3.98 4.05 -4.80
CA SER A 47 -2.97 4.24 -5.85
C SER A 47 -2.18 2.96 -6.10
N ALA A 48 -1.78 2.25 -5.03
CA ALA A 48 -1.06 0.99 -5.14
C ALA A 48 -1.89 -0.07 -5.86
N LEU A 49 -3.15 -0.25 -5.45
CA LEU A 49 -4.03 -1.24 -6.03
C LEU A 49 -4.46 -0.85 -7.46
N GLY A 50 -4.64 0.44 -7.74
CA GLY A 50 -4.91 0.93 -9.10
C GLY A 50 -3.80 0.56 -10.08
N ALA A 51 -2.54 0.74 -9.68
CA ALA A 51 -1.38 0.35 -10.50
C ALA A 51 -1.32 -1.16 -10.75
N PHE A 52 -1.64 -1.98 -9.75
CA PHE A 52 -1.70 -3.44 -9.93
C PHE A 52 -2.82 -3.86 -10.89
N ILE A 53 -4.03 -3.29 -10.75
CA ILE A 53 -5.16 -3.61 -11.61
C ILE A 53 -4.84 -3.28 -13.07
N LEU A 54 -4.24 -2.11 -13.33
CA LEU A 54 -3.80 -1.72 -14.67
C LEU A 54 -2.80 -2.73 -15.25
N TRP A 55 -1.77 -3.08 -14.47
CA TRP A 55 -0.77 -4.07 -14.86
C TRP A 55 -1.36 -5.47 -15.13
N ALA A 56 -2.31 -5.91 -14.29
CA ALA A 56 -2.98 -7.21 -14.42
C ALA A 56 -3.84 -7.25 -15.68
N GLN A 57 -4.51 -6.15 -15.99
CA GLN A 57 -5.37 -6.01 -17.15
C GLN A 57 -4.59 -6.11 -18.48
N GLU A 58 -3.40 -5.53 -18.56
CA GLU A 58 -2.53 -5.68 -19.75
C GLU A 58 -2.28 -7.15 -20.11
N ARG A 59 -2.36 -8.03 -19.11
CA ARG A 59 -2.17 -9.48 -19.19
C ARG A 59 -3.49 -10.25 -19.28
N GLY A 60 -4.61 -9.56 -19.42
CA GLY A 60 -5.96 -10.15 -19.52
C GLY A 60 -6.57 -10.61 -18.20
N ILE A 61 -5.95 -10.29 -17.07
CA ILE A 61 -6.44 -10.66 -15.74
C ILE A 61 -7.40 -9.57 -15.25
N THR A 62 -8.66 -9.92 -15.07
CA THR A 62 -9.72 -8.94 -14.75
C THR A 62 -10.51 -9.27 -13.49
N LYS A 63 -10.43 -10.52 -13.03
CA LYS A 63 -11.13 -11.01 -11.85
C LYS A 63 -10.15 -11.38 -10.73
N ALA A 64 -10.55 -11.10 -9.49
CA ALA A 64 -9.69 -11.36 -8.34
C ALA A 64 -9.37 -12.86 -8.17
N ARG A 65 -10.29 -13.73 -8.62
CA ARG A 65 -10.18 -15.20 -8.56
C ARG A 65 -9.14 -15.76 -9.53
N GLU A 66 -8.81 -15.02 -10.58
CA GLU A 66 -7.78 -15.40 -11.55
C GLU A 66 -6.37 -15.11 -11.02
N VAL A 67 -6.25 -14.32 -9.95
CA VAL A 67 -4.96 -13.96 -9.38
C VAL A 67 -4.41 -15.14 -8.58
N THR A 68 -3.28 -15.63 -9.05
CA THR A 68 -2.52 -16.70 -8.43
C THR A 68 -1.20 -16.17 -7.86
N ARG A 69 -0.53 -16.97 -7.03
CA ARG A 69 0.79 -16.64 -6.47
C ARG A 69 1.84 -16.29 -7.56
N PRO A 70 1.97 -17.05 -8.67
CA PRO A 70 2.89 -16.68 -9.76
C PRO A 70 2.60 -15.31 -10.40
N ILE A 71 1.32 -14.90 -10.45
CA ILE A 71 0.94 -13.58 -10.96
C ILE A 71 1.43 -12.49 -10.01
N LEU A 72 1.27 -12.68 -8.70
CA LEU A 72 1.77 -11.74 -7.70
C LEU A 72 3.30 -11.63 -7.71
N GLU A 73 4.00 -12.75 -7.83
CA GLU A 73 5.48 -12.76 -7.98
C GLU A 73 5.92 -12.04 -9.28
N SER A 74 5.18 -12.24 -10.37
CA SER A 74 5.44 -11.54 -11.62
C SER A 74 5.24 -10.03 -11.48
N TYR A 75 4.23 -9.60 -10.71
CA TYR A 75 4.03 -8.19 -10.39
C TYR A 75 5.16 -7.63 -9.54
N GLN A 76 5.64 -8.38 -8.53
CA GLN A 76 6.78 -7.98 -7.72
C GLN A 76 8.06 -7.80 -8.57
N ARG A 77 8.34 -8.73 -9.49
CA ARG A 77 9.47 -8.58 -10.44
C ARG A 77 9.27 -7.36 -11.34
N TRP A 78 8.05 -7.13 -11.83
CA TRP A 78 7.74 -5.96 -12.62
C TRP A 78 7.97 -4.65 -11.85
N LEU A 79 7.56 -4.56 -10.59
CA LEU A 79 7.80 -3.38 -9.74
C LEU A 79 9.30 -3.08 -9.56
N PHE A 80 10.15 -4.11 -9.51
CA PHE A 80 11.59 -3.95 -9.40
C PHE A 80 12.22 -3.38 -10.68
N HIS A 81 11.75 -3.84 -11.84
CA HIS A 81 12.22 -3.35 -13.14
C HIS A 81 11.53 -2.07 -13.60
N TYR A 82 10.40 -1.71 -12.99
CA TYR A 82 9.67 -0.51 -13.32
C TYR A 82 10.53 0.73 -13.08
N ARG A 83 10.51 1.62 -14.08
CA ARG A 83 11.13 2.93 -14.04
C ARG A 83 10.03 3.96 -14.21
N ARG A 84 10.02 4.95 -13.32
CA ARG A 84 9.13 6.08 -13.41
C ARG A 84 9.86 7.18 -14.17
N GLU A 85 9.19 7.76 -15.14
CA GLU A 85 9.66 8.95 -15.82
C GLU A 85 9.64 10.15 -14.87
N THR A 86 10.76 10.83 -14.74
CA THR A 86 10.93 12.06 -13.98
C THR A 86 11.54 13.13 -14.88
N GLU A 87 11.49 14.40 -14.48
CA GLU A 87 12.11 15.50 -15.24
C GLU A 87 13.62 15.30 -15.45
N GLU A 88 14.26 14.55 -14.55
CA GLU A 88 15.69 14.23 -14.56
C GLU A 88 16.02 12.92 -15.31
N GLY A 89 15.00 12.19 -15.78
CA GLY A 89 15.11 10.91 -16.47
C GLY A 89 14.37 9.75 -15.80
N ASP A 90 14.74 8.52 -16.14
CA ASP A 90 14.09 7.30 -15.65
C ASP A 90 14.62 6.86 -14.28
N GLU A 91 13.78 6.90 -13.25
CA GLU A 91 14.16 6.54 -11.88
C GLU A 91 13.55 5.19 -11.45
N PRO A 92 14.32 4.27 -10.82
CA PRO A 92 13.77 3.08 -10.17
C PRO A 92 12.82 3.42 -9.01
N LEU A 93 11.78 2.60 -8.83
CA LEU A 93 10.95 2.70 -7.64
C LEU A 93 11.75 2.36 -6.38
N SER A 94 11.68 3.21 -5.34
CA SER A 94 12.34 2.92 -4.06
C SER A 94 11.84 1.61 -3.44
N LEU A 95 12.73 0.87 -2.75
CA LEU A 95 12.37 -0.39 -2.06
C LEU A 95 11.23 -0.20 -1.05
N ARG A 96 11.17 0.97 -0.40
CA ARG A 96 10.08 1.34 0.50
C ARG A 96 8.75 1.43 -0.26
N THR A 97 8.72 2.14 -1.38
CA THR A 97 7.51 2.26 -2.20
C THR A 97 7.07 0.90 -2.76
N GLN A 98 8.01 0.04 -3.16
CA GLN A 98 7.71 -1.33 -3.59
C GLN A 98 7.04 -2.12 -2.45
N ALA A 99 7.60 -2.07 -1.23
CA ALA A 99 7.04 -2.75 -0.06
C ALA A 99 5.68 -2.20 0.37
N GLU A 100 5.47 -0.88 0.30
CA GLU A 100 4.18 -0.23 0.58
C GLU A 100 3.11 -0.70 -0.42
N ARG A 101 3.44 -0.75 -1.72
CA ARG A 101 2.53 -1.26 -2.76
C ARG A 101 2.18 -2.73 -2.52
N LEU A 102 3.18 -3.58 -2.30
CA LEU A 102 2.97 -5.00 -2.02
C LEU A 102 2.18 -5.24 -0.73
N SER A 103 2.38 -4.41 0.30
CA SER A 103 1.61 -4.48 1.54
C SER A 103 0.13 -4.18 1.32
N ALA A 104 -0.20 -3.20 0.48
CA ALA A 104 -1.57 -2.91 0.08
C ALA A 104 -2.21 -4.11 -0.63
N LEU A 105 -1.48 -4.76 -1.55
CA LEU A 105 -1.97 -6.01 -2.20
C LEU A 105 -2.24 -7.11 -1.16
N LYS A 106 -1.33 -7.35 -0.20
CA LYS A 106 -1.58 -8.34 0.86
C LYS A 106 -2.83 -8.02 1.66
N GLY A 107 -3.03 -6.75 2.02
CA GLY A 107 -4.21 -6.28 2.73
C GLY A 107 -5.50 -6.53 1.95
N PHE A 108 -5.49 -6.23 0.65
CA PHE A 108 -6.60 -6.44 -0.26
C PHE A 108 -6.98 -7.91 -0.39
N PHE A 109 -6.04 -8.79 -0.76
CA PHE A 109 -6.33 -10.22 -0.93
C PHE A 109 -6.68 -10.92 0.39
N LYS A 110 -6.11 -10.47 1.51
CA LYS A 110 -6.53 -10.91 2.86
C LYS A 110 -7.98 -10.51 3.15
N TRP A 111 -8.38 -9.29 2.79
CA TRP A 111 -9.77 -8.85 2.95
C TRP A 111 -10.72 -9.66 2.05
N LEU A 112 -10.36 -9.88 0.79
CA LEU A 112 -11.17 -10.68 -0.14
C LEU A 112 -11.41 -12.11 0.35
N ALA A 113 -10.37 -12.78 0.85
CA ALA A 113 -10.50 -14.12 1.42
C ALA A 113 -11.38 -14.13 2.69
N ARG A 114 -11.27 -13.09 3.54
CA ARG A 114 -12.11 -12.95 4.75
C ARG A 114 -13.57 -12.63 4.44
N SER A 115 -13.83 -11.87 3.38
CA SER A 115 -15.18 -11.49 2.95
C SER A 115 -15.87 -12.57 2.10
N GLY A 116 -15.19 -13.68 1.80
CA GLY A 116 -15.76 -14.81 1.05
C GLY A 116 -15.66 -14.70 -0.47
N TYR A 117 -15.01 -13.67 -1.02
CA TYR A 117 -14.80 -13.53 -2.47
C TYR A 117 -13.74 -14.49 -3.01
N LEU A 118 -12.80 -14.91 -2.16
CA LEU A 118 -11.75 -15.87 -2.50
C LEU A 118 -11.77 -17.05 -1.54
N LEU A 119 -11.64 -18.27 -2.09
CA LEU A 119 -11.55 -19.50 -1.30
C LEU A 119 -10.22 -19.60 -0.54
N ALA A 120 -9.16 -19.03 -1.10
CA ALA A 120 -7.83 -19.01 -0.49
C ALA A 120 -7.16 -17.65 -0.77
N ASN A 121 -6.28 -17.21 0.12
CA ASN A 121 -5.52 -15.97 -0.05
C ASN A 121 -4.25 -16.22 -0.89
N PRO A 122 -4.18 -15.78 -2.16
CA PRO A 122 -3.01 -15.97 -3.01
C PRO A 122 -1.78 -15.18 -2.53
N ALA A 123 -1.97 -14.14 -1.72
CA ALA A 123 -0.91 -13.28 -1.20
C ALA A 123 -0.40 -13.70 0.20
N SER A 124 -0.85 -14.84 0.72
CA SER A 124 -0.50 -15.33 2.06
C SER A 124 1.01 -15.56 2.20
N GLU A 125 1.61 -16.24 1.23
CA GLU A 125 3.04 -16.57 1.19
C GLU A 125 3.92 -15.50 0.50
N MET A 126 3.35 -14.35 0.14
CA MET A 126 4.09 -13.32 -0.60
C MET A 126 5.12 -12.64 0.31
N GLU A 127 6.38 -12.66 -0.10
CA GLU A 127 7.48 -12.05 0.64
C GLU A 127 7.59 -10.55 0.33
N LEU A 128 7.60 -9.73 1.39
CA LEU A 128 7.78 -8.29 1.24
C LEU A 128 9.28 -7.93 1.19
N PRO A 129 9.68 -6.91 0.41
CA PRO A 129 11.04 -6.40 0.43
C PRO A 129 11.45 -6.05 1.86
N ARG A 130 12.61 -6.53 2.29
CA ARG A 130 13.18 -6.17 3.59
C ARG A 130 13.60 -4.69 3.53
N ILE A 131 12.76 -3.82 4.06
CA ILE A 131 13.17 -2.45 4.35
C ILE A 131 14.12 -2.56 5.53
N LEU A 132 15.43 -2.37 5.29
CA LEU A 132 16.35 -2.14 6.38
C LEU A 132 15.90 -0.83 7.04
N HIS A 133 15.28 -0.94 8.22
CA HIS A 133 15.15 0.21 9.10
C HIS A 133 16.56 0.55 9.55
N GLU A 134 17.29 1.32 8.74
CA GLU A 134 18.49 2.04 9.19
C GLU A 134 18.06 2.74 10.47
N GLY A 135 18.58 2.24 11.59
CA GLY A 135 18.00 2.47 12.91
C GLY A 135 17.85 3.97 13.12
N ARG A 136 16.61 4.43 13.35
CA ARG A 136 16.44 5.71 14.02
C ARG A 136 17.31 5.61 15.29
N PRO A 137 18.35 6.45 15.48
CA PRO A 137 19.22 6.30 16.62
C PRO A 137 18.33 6.26 17.86
N ARG A 138 18.44 5.15 18.61
CA ARG A 138 17.68 4.92 19.84
C ARG A 138 17.86 6.19 20.66
N SER A 139 16.75 6.92 20.85
CA SER A 139 16.70 8.22 21.51
C SER A 139 17.84 8.42 22.50
N SER A 140 18.73 9.35 22.20
CA SER A 140 19.68 9.89 23.17
C SER A 140 18.90 10.28 24.43
N PRO A 141 19.32 9.88 25.64
CA PRO A 141 18.61 10.27 26.84
C PRO A 141 18.85 11.77 26.99
N TRP A 142 17.81 12.57 26.76
CA TRP A 142 17.83 14.00 27.06
C TRP A 142 18.45 14.24 28.46
N PRO A 143 19.24 15.31 28.66
CA PRO A 143 19.87 15.56 29.93
C PRO A 143 18.79 15.79 30.99
N ARG A 144 18.86 15.01 32.07
CA ARG A 144 18.06 15.17 33.28
C ARG A 144 18.33 16.57 33.83
N TRP A 145 17.34 17.46 33.75
CA TRP A 145 17.33 18.72 34.48
C TRP A 145 17.59 18.42 35.97
N ASN A 146 18.70 18.95 36.50
CA ASN A 146 19.00 18.91 37.92
C ASN A 146 18.22 20.03 38.61
N ALA A 147 17.09 19.67 39.24
CA ALA A 147 16.43 20.54 40.20
C ALA A 147 17.38 20.77 41.40
N SER A 148 18.23 21.79 41.27
CA SER A 148 19.10 22.29 42.34
C SER A 148 18.73 23.73 42.65
N SER A 149 17.49 23.93 43.08
CA SER A 149 17.11 25.13 43.83
C SER A 149 16.33 24.68 45.06
N ARG A 150 17.07 24.10 46.00
CA ARG A 150 16.69 24.17 47.41
C ARG A 150 16.58 25.65 47.75
N SER A 151 15.38 26.10 48.06
CA SER A 151 15.19 27.29 48.88
C SER A 151 15.99 27.15 50.17
N PRO A 152 16.46 28.27 50.72
CA PRO A 152 16.32 28.43 52.16
C PRO A 152 15.61 29.74 52.49
N ILE A 153 14.58 29.54 53.30
CA ILE A 153 13.99 30.50 54.23
C ILE A 153 15.10 31.30 54.93
N SER A 154 14.98 32.62 54.94
CA SER A 154 15.62 33.55 55.89
C SER A 154 14.73 34.80 55.92
N ARG A 155 13.73 34.84 56.81
CA ARG A 155 13.74 35.43 58.15
C ARG A 155 13.57 36.96 58.11
N CYS A 156 12.57 37.41 58.86
CA CYS A 156 12.00 38.75 58.93
C CYS A 156 12.94 39.82 59.50
N ARG A 157 12.56 41.09 59.23
CA ARG A 157 12.29 42.18 60.21
C ARG A 157 13.31 43.36 60.26
N TRP A 158 12.80 44.50 59.80
CA TRP A 158 12.95 45.91 60.27
C TRP A 158 14.31 46.61 60.29
N GLY A 159 14.25 47.86 59.80
CA GLY A 159 15.17 48.98 59.96
C GLY A 159 14.54 50.19 59.29
#